data_AF-A0A7T4YGC2-F1
#
_entry.id   AF-A0A7T4YGC2-F1
#
_cell.length_a   1.000
_cell.length_b   1.000
_cell.length_c   1.000
_cell.angle_alpha   90.00
_cell.angle_beta   90.00
_cell.angle_gamma   90.00
#
_symmetry.space_group_name_H-M   'P 1'
#
loop_
_entity.id
_entity.type
_entity.pdbx_description
1 polymer ?
#
loop_
_entity_poly.entity_id
_entity_poly.type
_entity_poly.pdbx_seq_one_letter_code
_entity_poly.pdbx_strand_id
1 'polypeptide(L)'
;MLGYTPRKKMHKPSAFIALLCILILQLVLFMTWSNRTLDRQNITYQSVSQKININTADAQTLTLLPRIGPALADAIVTYRNTYGPFTTGEQLENVSRIGPKTRAFIEPFITFDLPATSVAD
;
A
#
# COMPACT_ATOMS: atom_id res chain seq x y z
N MET A 1 53.21 17.96 -67.80
CA MET A 1 51.75 18.00 -68.02
C MET A 1 51.05 18.12 -66.69
N LEU A 2 49.97 18.89 -66.69
CA LEU A 2 49.30 19.58 -65.59
C LEU A 2 49.15 18.85 -64.25
N GLY A 3 49.34 19.62 -63.18
CA GLY A 3 48.93 19.27 -61.82
C GLY A 3 47.41 19.25 -61.67
N TYR A 4 46.96 18.32 -60.84
CA TYR A 4 45.61 18.27 -60.30
C TYR A 4 45.65 17.62 -58.92
N THR A 5 45.59 18.42 -57.86
CA THR A 5 45.19 17.91 -56.53
C THR A 5 43.71 18.21 -56.35
N PRO A 6 42.84 17.19 -56.20
CA PRO A 6 41.43 17.43 -55.98
C PRO A 6 41.21 18.10 -54.62
N ARG A 7 40.39 19.17 -54.62
CA ARG A 7 39.87 19.85 -53.43
C ARG A 7 39.18 18.84 -52.51
N LYS A 8 39.74 18.57 -51.33
CA LYS A 8 39.00 17.87 -50.27
C LYS A 8 37.77 18.70 -49.91
N LYS A 9 36.57 18.13 -50.13
CA LYS A 9 35.30 18.73 -49.69
C LYS A 9 35.33 18.86 -48.17
N MET A 10 35.43 20.11 -47.70
CA MET A 10 35.20 20.48 -46.30
C MET A 10 33.76 20.14 -45.92
N HIS A 11 33.58 18.99 -45.26
CA HIS A 11 32.37 18.73 -44.50
C HIS A 11 32.43 19.64 -43.27
N LYS A 12 31.57 20.67 -43.21
CA LYS A 12 31.55 21.63 -42.10
C LYS A 12 31.18 20.86 -40.82
N PRO A 13 32.08 20.75 -39.82
CA PRO A 13 31.84 19.97 -38.60
C PRO A 13 30.67 20.51 -37.77
N SER A 14 30.20 21.73 -38.08
CA SER A 14 29.03 22.36 -37.49
C SER A 14 27.75 21.53 -37.63
N ALA A 15 27.56 20.81 -38.75
CA ALA A 15 26.38 19.97 -38.93
C ALA A 15 26.38 18.74 -38.00
N PHE A 16 27.56 18.12 -37.81
CA PHE A 16 27.70 16.97 -36.92
C PHE A 16 27.57 17.35 -35.45
N ILE A 17 28.15 18.49 -35.05
CA ILE A 17 28.04 19.00 -33.68
C ILE A 17 26.59 19.38 -33.38
N ALA A 18 25.88 20.03 -34.32
CA ALA A 18 24.47 20.36 -34.16
C ALA A 18 23.58 19.11 -34.01
N LEU A 19 23.83 18.07 -34.81
CA LEU A 19 23.09 16.79 -34.70
C LEU A 19 23.37 16.07 -33.38
N LEU A 20 24.62 16.10 -32.90
CA LEU A 20 24.99 15.54 -31.59
C LEU A 20 24.32 16.31 -30.44
N CYS A 21 24.27 17.64 -30.50
CA CYS A 21 23.58 18.46 -29.51
C CYS A 21 22.07 18.21 -29.51
N ILE A 22 21.45 18.08 -30.68
CA ILE A 22 20.02 17.73 -30.78
C ILE A 22 19.76 16.34 -30.18
N LEU A 23 20.62 15.35 -30.45
CA LEU A 23 20.52 14.01 -29.86
C LEU A 23 20.62 14.05 -28.33
N ILE A 24 21.56 14.81 -27.78
CA ILE A 24 21.74 14.96 -26.33
C ILE A 24 20.55 15.69 -25.70
N LEU A 25 20.04 16.74 -26.34
CA LEU A 25 18.85 17.46 -25.85
C LEU A 25 17.60 16.57 -25.86
N GLN A 26 17.41 15.74 -26.89
CA GLN A 26 16.35 14.75 -26.95
C GLN A 26 16.51 13.69 -25.83
N LEU A 27 17.73 13.24 -25.55
CA LEU A 27 18.03 12.30 -24.47
C LEU A 27 17.72 12.90 -23.08
N VAL A 28 18.08 14.17 -22.85
CA VAL A 28 17.83 14.87 -21.58
C VAL A 28 16.33 15.11 -21.38
N LEU A 29 15.60 15.49 -22.45
CA LEU A 29 14.14 15.60 -22.41
C LEU A 29 13.48 14.25 -22.15
N PHE A 30 13.99 13.17 -22.75
CA PHE A 30 13.53 11.81 -22.51
C PHE A 30 13.81 11.33 -21.08
N MET A 31 15.00 11.60 -20.53
CA MET A 31 15.33 11.27 -19.13
C MET A 31 14.50 12.08 -18.13
N THR A 32 14.25 13.36 -18.42
CA THR A 32 13.42 14.22 -17.56
C THR A 32 11.93 13.85 -17.65
N TRP A 33 11.48 13.35 -18.81
CA TRP A 33 10.13 12.82 -18.99
C TRP A 33 9.96 11.43 -18.36
N SER A 34 10.97 10.56 -18.48
CA SER A 34 10.99 9.22 -17.88
C SER A 34 11.00 9.25 -16.34
N ASN A 35 11.40 10.37 -15.73
CA ASN A 35 11.40 10.55 -14.28
C ASN A 35 10.17 11.32 -13.77
N ARG A 36 9.09 11.40 -14.55
CA ARG A 36 7.79 11.80 -14.03
C ARG A 36 7.06 10.57 -13.51
N THR A 37 6.86 10.57 -12.20
CA THR A 37 5.82 9.86 -11.45
C THR A 37 5.94 8.34 -11.33
N LEU A 38 6.58 7.87 -10.27
CA LEU A 38 5.82 7.03 -9.35
C LEU A 38 5.12 7.97 -8.39
N ASP A 39 4.04 8.61 -8.86
CA ASP A 39 3.07 9.23 -7.96
C ASP A 39 2.54 8.09 -7.08
N ARG A 40 3.06 8.05 -5.86
CA ARG A 40 2.49 7.42 -4.66
C ARG A 40 1.64 6.17 -4.91
N GLN A 41 2.23 5.11 -5.47
CA GLN A 41 1.78 3.77 -5.12
C GLN A 41 2.25 3.54 -3.68
N ASN A 42 1.49 4.11 -2.73
CA ASN A 42 1.48 3.74 -1.33
C ASN A 42 0.89 2.32 -1.24
N ILE A 43 1.55 1.37 -1.90
CA ILE A 43 1.49 -0.02 -1.53
C ILE A 43 2.28 -0.02 -0.22
N THR A 44 1.59 0.40 0.85
CA THR A 44 1.95 -0.06 2.17
C THR A 44 2.02 -1.56 1.97
N TYR A 45 3.22 -2.12 2.05
CA TYR A 45 3.39 -3.50 2.43
C TYR A 45 2.84 -3.59 3.86
N GLN A 46 1.52 -3.45 3.99
CA GLN A 46 0.73 -3.95 5.09
C GLN A 46 1.05 -5.43 5.02
N SER A 47 2.01 -5.84 5.84
CA SER A 47 2.15 -7.22 6.24
C SER A 47 0.74 -7.72 6.44
N VAL A 48 0.26 -8.57 5.54
CA VAL A 48 -1.13 -9.05 5.54
C VAL A 48 -1.25 -10.07 6.66
N SER A 49 -0.97 -9.66 7.90
CA SER A 49 -1.62 -10.21 9.06
C SER A 49 -3.08 -9.81 8.87
N GLN A 50 -3.87 -10.69 8.23
CA GLN A 50 -5.32 -10.53 8.08
C GLN A 50 -5.93 -10.44 9.48
N LYS A 51 -5.93 -9.24 10.05
CA LYS A 51 -6.65 -8.97 11.28
C LYS A 51 -8.13 -9.07 10.97
N ILE A 52 -8.84 -9.82 11.79
CA ILE A 52 -10.28 -10.03 11.66
C ILE A 52 -10.97 -8.81 12.22
N ASN A 53 -11.80 -8.16 11.41
CA ASN A 53 -12.58 -7.03 11.88
C ASN A 53 -13.72 -7.54 12.76
N ILE A 54 -13.74 -7.17 14.04
CA ILE A 54 -14.72 -7.68 15.01
C ILE A 54 -16.15 -7.14 14.75
N ASN A 55 -16.24 -5.96 14.14
CA ASN A 55 -17.49 -5.29 13.85
C ASN A 55 -18.17 -5.83 12.59
N THR A 56 -17.40 -6.35 11.64
CA THR A 56 -17.93 -6.83 10.34
C THR A 56 -17.82 -8.33 10.14
N ALA A 57 -16.93 -9.04 10.86
CA ALA A 57 -16.77 -10.48 10.71
C ALA A 57 -18.06 -11.23 11.07
N ASP A 58 -18.32 -12.33 10.38
CA ASP A 58 -19.38 -13.27 10.73
C ASP A 58 -18.95 -14.18 11.89
N ALA A 59 -19.92 -14.90 12.48
CA ALA A 59 -19.64 -15.79 13.59
C ALA A 59 -18.61 -16.86 13.21
N GLN A 60 -18.65 -17.38 11.97
CA GLN A 60 -17.70 -18.39 11.50
C GLN A 60 -16.27 -17.84 11.43
N THR A 61 -16.06 -16.65 10.86
CA THR A 61 -14.73 -16.03 10.83
C THR A 61 -14.22 -15.70 12.24
N LEU A 62 -15.09 -15.28 13.15
CA LEU A 62 -14.70 -15.05 14.55
C LEU A 62 -14.20 -16.33 15.25
N THR A 63 -14.68 -17.52 14.87
CA THR A 63 -14.16 -18.79 15.42
C THR A 63 -12.72 -19.12 15.01
N LEU A 64 -12.18 -18.43 13.99
CA LEU A 64 -10.78 -18.56 13.60
C LEU A 64 -9.83 -17.91 14.62
N LEU A 65 -10.36 -17.03 15.48
CA LEU A 65 -9.57 -16.39 16.52
C LEU A 65 -9.20 -17.41 17.61
N PRO A 66 -7.96 -17.34 18.12
CA PRO A 66 -7.54 -18.23 19.19
C PRO A 66 -8.46 -18.05 20.40
N ARG A 67 -8.90 -19.16 21.00
CA ARG A 67 -9.79 -19.21 22.18
C ARG A 67 -11.23 -18.72 21.94
N ILE A 68 -11.61 -18.36 20.71
CA ILE A 68 -13.00 -18.06 20.35
C ILE A 68 -13.64 -19.29 19.72
N GLY A 69 -14.56 -19.92 20.46
CA GLY A 69 -15.41 -20.99 19.94
C GLY A 69 -16.76 -20.45 19.42
N PRO A 70 -17.61 -21.31 18.84
CA PRO A 70 -18.91 -20.92 18.28
C PRO A 70 -19.78 -20.11 19.24
N ALA A 71 -19.88 -20.56 20.50
CA ALA A 71 -20.68 -19.86 21.51
C ALA A 71 -20.16 -18.44 21.85
N LEU A 72 -18.84 -18.23 21.80
CA LEU A 72 -18.24 -16.91 22.03
C LEU A 72 -18.41 -16.00 20.80
N ALA A 73 -18.24 -16.57 19.60
CA ALA A 73 -18.49 -15.85 18.36
C ALA A 73 -19.92 -15.33 18.28
N ASP A 74 -20.90 -16.17 18.61
CA ASP A 74 -22.31 -15.78 18.67
C ASP A 74 -22.57 -14.71 19.74
N ALA A 75 -21.89 -14.80 20.89
CA ALA A 75 -22.01 -13.79 21.95
C ALA A 75 -21.46 -12.42 21.50
N ILE A 76 -20.35 -12.39 20.76
CA ILE A 76 -19.77 -11.17 20.19
C ILE A 76 -20.74 -10.55 19.17
N VAL A 77 -21.29 -11.36 18.26
CA VAL A 77 -22.27 -10.90 17.26
C VAL A 77 -23.53 -10.38 17.93
N THR A 78 -24.03 -11.09 18.95
CA THR A 78 -25.21 -10.67 19.72
C THR A 78 -24.93 -9.35 20.44
N TYR A 79 -23.78 -9.23 21.09
CA TYR A 79 -23.40 -8.01 21.80
C TYR A 79 -23.37 -6.81 20.86
N ARG A 80 -22.73 -6.90 19.68
CA ARG A 80 -22.70 -5.77 18.74
C ARG A 80 -24.08 -5.42 18.17
N ASN A 81 -24.97 -6.40 18.04
CA ASN A 81 -26.34 -6.18 17.58
C ASN A 81 -27.20 -5.49 18.66
N THR A 82 -26.93 -5.74 19.94
CA THR A 82 -27.70 -5.18 21.06
C THR A 82 -27.15 -3.84 21.54
N TYR A 83 -25.83 -3.70 21.65
CA TYR A 83 -25.15 -2.54 22.23
C TYR A 83 -24.46 -1.63 21.21
N GLY A 84 -24.37 -2.06 19.94
CA GLY A 84 -23.68 -1.34 18.88
C GLY A 84 -22.23 -1.83 18.65
N PRO A 85 -21.52 -1.27 17.66
CA PRO A 85 -20.17 -1.71 17.29
C PRO A 85 -19.16 -1.51 18.42
N PHE A 86 -18.16 -2.38 18.47
CA PHE A 86 -17.02 -2.27 19.38
C PHE A 86 -16.10 -1.14 18.93
N THR A 87 -15.80 -0.20 19.84
CA THR A 87 -14.84 0.89 19.61
C THR A 87 -13.48 0.60 20.23
N THR A 88 -13.44 -0.19 21.31
CA THR A 88 -12.21 -0.52 22.03
C THR A 88 -12.13 -2.01 22.34
N GLY A 89 -10.92 -2.52 22.55
CA GLY A 89 -10.71 -3.89 22.98
C GLY A 89 -11.27 -4.19 24.37
N GLU A 90 -11.36 -3.20 25.25
CA GLU A 90 -11.91 -3.35 26.60
C GLU A 90 -13.41 -3.73 26.57
N GLN A 91 -14.15 -3.23 25.58
CA GLN A 91 -15.57 -3.58 25.42
C GLN A 91 -15.80 -5.06 25.12
N LEU A 92 -14.78 -5.78 24.63
CA LEU A 92 -14.87 -7.23 24.47
C LEU A 92 -15.01 -7.95 25.82
N GLU A 93 -14.51 -7.37 26.91
CA GLU A 93 -14.65 -7.95 28.25
C GLU A 93 -16.10 -7.89 28.78
N ASN A 94 -16.96 -7.06 28.17
CA ASN A 94 -18.40 -7.05 28.47
C ASN A 94 -19.14 -8.23 27.84
N VAL A 95 -18.52 -8.92 26.87
CA VAL A 95 -19.09 -10.13 26.27
C VAL A 95 -18.91 -11.29 27.24
N SER A 96 -20.01 -11.99 27.52
CA SER A 96 -20.00 -13.13 28.44
C SER A 96 -18.89 -14.13 28.09
N ARG A 97 -18.10 -14.52 29.09
CA ARG A 97 -16.95 -15.45 29.00
C ARG A 97 -15.70 -14.93 28.29
N ILE A 98 -15.66 -13.66 27.86
CA ILE A 98 -14.41 -13.01 27.44
C ILE A 98 -13.81 -12.30 28.64
N GLY A 99 -12.74 -12.86 29.19
CA GLY A 99 -11.94 -12.21 30.24
C GLY A 99 -10.71 -11.50 29.67
N PRO A 100 -9.95 -10.76 30.52
CA PRO A 100 -8.76 -10.02 30.11
C PRO A 100 -7.70 -10.91 29.47
N LYS A 101 -7.61 -12.17 29.90
CA LYS A 101 -6.74 -13.18 29.27
C LYS A 101 -7.15 -13.43 27.82
N THR A 102 -8.44 -13.71 27.58
CA THR A 102 -8.94 -13.99 26.24
C THR A 102 -8.79 -12.76 25.35
N ARG A 103 -9.14 -11.57 25.85
CA ARG A 103 -8.93 -10.29 25.14
C ARG A 103 -7.48 -10.14 24.69
N ALA A 104 -6.51 -10.27 25.59
CA ALA A 104 -5.09 -10.09 25.26
C ALA A 104 -4.59 -11.07 24.19
N PHE A 105 -5.13 -12.29 24.14
CA PHE A 105 -4.79 -13.27 23.11
C PHE A 105 -5.37 -12.94 21.74
N ILE A 106 -6.56 -12.34 21.66
CA ILE A 106 -7.23 -12.02 20.39
C ILE A 106 -6.86 -10.63 19.88
N GLU A 107 -6.48 -9.70 20.76
CA GLU A 107 -6.08 -8.32 20.46
C GLU A 107 -5.10 -8.16 19.29
N PRO A 108 -4.02 -8.97 19.16
CA PRO A 108 -3.12 -8.85 18.01
C PRO A 108 -3.76 -9.28 16.67
N PHE A 109 -4.84 -10.05 16.70
CA PHE A 109 -5.51 -10.63 15.54
C PHE A 109 -6.80 -9.91 15.15
N ILE A 110 -7.22 -8.88 15.89
CA ILE A 110 -8.48 -8.17 15.63
C ILE A 110 -8.25 -6.72 15.22
N THR A 111 -9.24 -6.16 14.53
CA THR A 111 -9.32 -4.73 14.22
C THR A 111 -10.74 -4.21 14.47
N PHE A 112 -10.85 -2.94 14.85
CA PHE A 112 -12.12 -2.25 15.09
C PHE A 112 -12.51 -1.33 13.92
N ASP A 113 -11.51 -0.94 13.12
CA ASP A 113 -11.61 0.10 12.10
C ASP A 113 -11.88 -0.41 10.69
N LEU A 114 -12.50 0.47 9.88
CA LEU A 114 -12.35 0.49 8.43
C LEU A 114 -10.92 0.93 8.08
N PRO A 115 -10.26 0.37 7.06
CA PRO A 115 -8.90 0.74 6.71
C PRO A 115 -8.85 2.24 6.32
N ALA A 116 -7.87 2.95 6.90
CA ALA A 116 -7.42 4.31 6.57
C ALA A 116 -8.19 5.50 7.17
N THR A 117 -8.01 5.74 8.47
CA THR A 117 -8.04 7.11 9.02
C THR A 117 -6.85 7.34 9.95
N SER A 118 -5.65 7.47 9.38
CA SER A 118 -4.54 8.21 10.02
C SER A 118 -3.63 8.88 8.97
N VAL A 119 -4.24 9.49 7.94
CA VAL A 119 -3.58 10.58 7.19
C VAL A 119 -3.93 11.89 7.88
N ALA A 120 -3.36 12.06 9.07
CA ALA A 120 -3.23 13.34 9.75
C ALA A 120 -1.87 13.28 10.44
N ASP A 121 -0.83 13.62 9.66
CA ASP A 121 0.34 14.43 10.02
C ASP A 121 1.31 14.47 8.82
#